data_AF-A0A2D4GEK8-F1
#
_entry.id   AF-A0A2D4GEK8-F1
#
_cell.length_a   1.000
_cell.length_b   1.000
_cell.length_c   1.000
_cell.angle_alpha   90.00
_cell.angle_beta   90.00
_cell.angle_gamma   90.00
#
_symmetry.space_group_name_H-M   'P 1'
#
loop_
_entity.id
_entity.type
_entity.pdbx_description
1 polymer ?
#
loop_
_entity_poly.entity_id
_entity_poly.type
_entity_poly.pdbx_seq_one_letter_code
_entity_poly.pdbx_strand_id
1 'polypeptide(L)'
;VDLFVNSTSYVVLKDALQINSGNALRLRCRDFRAEELSIASTVGLLEFLDPAGVRQVDLRFNNLGLSGLRVVLPHLTKFTNLASLKLPYSNIDVRRLTVGMEGSLQYFATQLSRLTCLKELNLGSSRLSGKLR
;
A
#
# COMPACT_ATOMS: atom_id res chain seq x y z
N VAL A 1 -5.32 -1.03 -13.98
CA VAL A 1 -4.08 -1.66 -13.47
C VAL A 1 -3.04 -1.56 -14.56
N ASP A 2 -2.01 -0.76 -14.32
CA ASP A 2 -0.88 -0.54 -15.24
C ASP A 2 0.25 -1.52 -14.92
N LEU A 3 0.59 -1.66 -13.63
CA LEU A 3 1.57 -2.61 -13.14
C LEU A 3 0.91 -3.60 -12.17
N PHE A 4 1.09 -4.88 -12.46
CA PHE A 4 0.66 -6.00 -11.63
C PHE A 4 1.87 -6.85 -11.26
N VAL A 5 1.99 -7.17 -9.98
CA VAL A 5 3.08 -7.99 -9.46
C VAL A 5 2.59 -8.99 -8.43
N ASN A 6 3.17 -10.18 -8.45
CA ASN A 6 3.00 -11.18 -7.42
C ASN A 6 4.36 -11.76 -7.01
N SER A 7 4.37 -12.74 -6.12
CA SER A 7 5.58 -13.40 -5.64
C SER A 7 6.47 -13.94 -6.78
N THR A 8 5.88 -14.42 -7.88
CA THR A 8 6.60 -14.99 -9.03
C THR A 8 7.19 -13.93 -9.96
N SER A 9 6.52 -12.78 -10.12
CA SER A 9 6.95 -11.71 -11.03
C SER A 9 7.72 -10.57 -10.35
N TYR A 10 7.88 -10.64 -9.03
CA TYR A 10 8.54 -9.61 -8.21
C TYR A 10 9.93 -9.24 -8.73
N VAL A 11 10.79 -10.23 -8.96
CA VAL A 11 12.19 -9.98 -9.38
C VAL A 11 12.22 -9.26 -10.73
N VAL A 12 11.43 -9.73 -11.69
CA VAL A 12 11.36 -9.16 -13.04
C VAL A 12 10.90 -7.70 -12.98
N LEU A 13 9.86 -7.39 -12.21
CA LEU A 13 9.38 -6.01 -12.10
C LEU A 13 10.38 -5.13 -11.36
N LYS A 14 10.98 -5.62 -10.28
CA LYS A 14 12.00 -4.88 -9.52
C LYS A 14 13.18 -4.50 -10.41
N ASP A 15 13.71 -5.45 -11.17
CA ASP A 15 14.85 -5.22 -12.05
C ASP A 15 14.48 -4.22 -13.17
N ALA A 16 13.30 -4.37 -13.77
CA ALA A 16 12.80 -3.43 -14.78
C ALA A 16 12.67 -2.00 -14.24
N LEU A 17 12.15 -1.82 -13.01
CA LEU A 17 12.05 -0.51 -12.37
C LEU A 17 13.43 0.05 -12.00
N GLN A 18 14.33 -0.80 -11.52
CA GLN A 18 15.68 -0.40 -11.13
C GLN A 18 16.50 0.07 -12.34
N ILE A 19 16.48 -0.68 -13.45
CA ILE A 19 17.17 -0.30 -14.70
C ILE A 19 16.62 1.04 -15.23
N ASN A 20 15.31 1.27 -15.11
CA ASN A 20 14.68 2.48 -15.64
C ASN A 20 14.85 3.73 -14.76
N SER A 21 15.36 3.62 -13.54
CA SER A 21 15.53 4.75 -12.61
C SER A 21 16.45 5.86 -13.17
N GLY A 22 17.43 5.51 -14.00
CA GLY A 22 18.38 6.42 -14.64
C GLY A 22 18.10 6.76 -16.12
N ASN A 23 17.09 6.15 -16.74
CA ASN A 23 16.86 6.25 -18.19
C ASN A 23 15.86 7.36 -18.56
N ALA A 24 15.96 7.87 -19.80
CA ALA A 24 15.04 8.89 -20.33
C ALA A 24 13.61 8.36 -20.52
N LEU A 25 13.46 7.05 -20.78
CA LEU A 25 12.18 6.35 -20.86
C LEU A 25 11.86 5.71 -19.51
N ARG A 26 11.24 6.46 -18.61
CA ARG A 26 10.82 5.96 -17.30
C ARG A 26 9.49 5.22 -17.40
N LEU A 27 9.42 4.02 -16.84
CA LEU A 27 8.16 3.33 -16.63
C LEU A 27 7.30 4.17 -15.67
N ARG A 28 6.16 4.65 -16.17
CA ARG A 28 5.16 5.37 -15.38
C ARG A 28 4.09 4.38 -14.93
N CYS A 29 3.65 4.51 -13.70
CA CYS A 29 2.56 3.71 -13.15
C CYS A 29 1.53 4.64 -12.52
N ARG A 30 0.29 4.58 -12.99
CA ARG A 30 -0.84 5.25 -12.32
C ARG A 30 -1.57 4.28 -11.41
N ASP A 31 -1.74 3.04 -11.85
CA ASP A 31 -2.41 1.98 -11.09
C ASP A 31 -1.46 0.82 -10.77
N PHE A 32 -1.04 0.73 -9.51
CA PHE A 32 -0.17 -0.35 -9.02
C PHE A 32 -0.99 -1.40 -8.25
N ARG A 33 -0.81 -2.68 -8.58
CA ARG A 33 -1.36 -3.81 -7.83
C ARG A 33 -0.27 -4.81 -7.47
N ALA A 34 -0.18 -5.14 -6.19
CA ALA A 34 0.74 -6.13 -5.63
C ALA A 34 -0.02 -7.19 -4.84
N GLU A 35 0.31 -8.45 -5.10
CA GLU A 35 -0.30 -9.61 -4.44
C GLU A 35 0.71 -10.55 -3.84
N GLU A 36 0.37 -11.12 -2.69
CA GLU A 36 1.16 -12.16 -2.03
C GLU A 36 2.64 -11.76 -1.83
N LEU A 37 2.89 -10.46 -1.71
CA LEU A 37 4.23 -9.91 -1.47
C LEU A 37 4.49 -9.77 0.01
N SER A 38 5.74 -10.02 0.39
CA SER A 38 6.24 -9.66 1.71
C SER A 38 6.18 -8.13 1.92
N ILE A 39 6.18 -7.68 3.17
CA ILE A 39 6.23 -6.25 3.52
C ILE A 39 7.48 -5.60 2.90
N ALA A 40 8.64 -6.26 3.00
CA ALA A 40 9.90 -5.76 2.45
C ALA A 40 9.85 -5.63 0.91
N SER A 41 9.32 -6.63 0.22
CA SER A 41 9.11 -6.59 -1.24
C SER A 41 8.14 -5.48 -1.65
N THR A 42 7.05 -5.32 -0.90
CA THR A 42 6.07 -4.26 -1.14
C THR A 42 6.71 -2.88 -1.01
N VAL A 43 7.40 -2.63 0.10
CA VAL A 43 8.10 -1.35 0.34
C VAL A 43 9.12 -1.07 -0.75
N GLY A 44 9.95 -2.07 -1.09
CA GLY A 44 10.98 -1.92 -2.12
C GLY A 44 10.40 -1.50 -3.47
N LEU A 45 9.26 -2.07 -3.89
CA LEU A 45 8.60 -1.64 -5.13
C LEU A 45 8.00 -0.24 -5.04
N LEU A 46 7.36 0.10 -3.91
CA LEU A 46 6.77 1.44 -3.72
C LEU A 46 7.82 2.55 -3.80
N GLU A 47 9.08 2.27 -3.42
CA GLU A 47 10.17 3.24 -3.52
C GLU A 47 10.62 3.54 -4.95
N PHE A 48 10.37 2.63 -5.90
CA PHE A 48 10.69 2.86 -7.31
C PHE A 48 9.58 3.57 -8.09
N LEU A 49 8.37 3.68 -7.53
CA LEU A 49 7.25 4.32 -8.22
C LEU A 49 7.33 5.85 -8.12
N ASP A 50 6.94 6.53 -9.19
CA ASP A 50 6.85 7.99 -9.24
C ASP A 50 5.79 8.52 -8.25
N PRO A 51 6.18 9.28 -7.20
CA PRO A 51 5.27 9.82 -6.20
C PRO A 51 4.12 10.66 -6.78
N ALA A 52 4.36 11.38 -7.87
CA ALA A 52 3.36 12.24 -8.50
C ALA A 52 2.47 11.48 -9.52
N GLY A 53 2.93 10.32 -10.00
CA GLY A 53 2.26 9.56 -11.05
C GLY A 53 1.18 8.60 -10.54
N VAL A 54 1.41 8.00 -9.38
CA VAL A 54 0.52 6.96 -8.83
C VAL A 54 -0.79 7.56 -8.31
N ARG A 55 -1.90 6.99 -8.77
CA ARG A 55 -3.27 7.37 -8.38
C ARG A 55 -4.01 6.24 -7.67
N GLN A 56 -3.61 5.00 -7.91
CA GLN A 56 -4.19 3.84 -7.25
C GLN A 56 -3.12 2.87 -6.78
N VAL A 57 -3.27 2.39 -5.54
CA VAL A 57 -2.47 1.31 -4.98
C VAL A 57 -3.39 0.23 -4.43
N ASP A 58 -3.16 -1.01 -4.85
CA ASP A 58 -3.89 -2.20 -4.43
C ASP A 58 -2.91 -3.24 -3.87
N LEU A 59 -2.92 -3.43 -2.54
CA LEU A 59 -2.02 -4.33 -1.82
C LEU A 59 -2.78 -5.54 -1.26
N ARG A 60 -3.58 -6.18 -2.11
CA ARG A 60 -4.39 -7.31 -1.70
C ARG A 60 -3.57 -8.55 -1.39
N PHE A 61 -4.06 -9.37 -0.45
CA PHE A 61 -3.42 -10.62 -0.03
C PHE A 61 -1.97 -10.48 0.50
N ASN A 62 -1.51 -9.26 0.82
CA ASN A 62 -0.14 -9.04 1.33
C ASN A 62 -0.01 -9.23 2.86
N ASN A 63 -1.05 -9.75 3.54
CA ASN A 63 -1.05 -10.08 4.96
C ASN A 63 -0.35 -9.02 5.86
N LEU A 64 -0.66 -7.73 5.64
CA LEU A 64 0.10 -6.64 6.26
C LEU A 64 -0.13 -6.55 7.77
N GLY A 65 -1.36 -6.78 8.24
CA GLY A 65 -1.79 -6.46 9.60
C GLY A 65 -1.60 -4.98 9.95
N LEU A 66 -1.82 -4.61 11.22
CA LEU A 66 -1.53 -3.25 11.68
C LEU A 66 -0.02 -2.95 11.74
N SER A 67 0.80 -3.97 12.03
CA SER A 67 2.26 -3.83 12.11
C SER A 67 2.90 -3.58 10.74
N GLY A 68 2.51 -4.34 9.71
CA GLY A 68 3.00 -4.12 8.34
C GLY A 68 2.47 -2.82 7.74
N LEU A 69 1.22 -2.44 8.03
CA LEU A 69 0.71 -1.13 7.61
C LEU A 69 1.51 0.03 8.20
N ARG A 70 1.98 -0.08 9.45
CA ARG A 70 2.87 0.93 10.04
C ARG A 70 4.16 1.12 9.24
N VAL A 71 4.67 0.07 8.61
CA VAL A 71 5.86 0.10 7.76
C VAL A 71 5.52 0.62 6.36
N VAL A 72 4.40 0.19 5.78
CA VAL A 72 4.02 0.50 4.39
C VAL A 72 3.45 1.92 4.22
N LEU A 73 2.68 2.41 5.19
CA LEU A 73 1.99 3.71 5.11
C LEU A 73 2.92 4.90 4.84
N PRO A 74 4.09 5.05 5.49
CA PRO A 74 5.04 6.12 5.15
C PRO A 74 5.36 6.21 3.66
N HIS A 75 5.46 5.07 2.97
CA HIS A 75 5.74 5.03 1.54
C HIS A 75 4.49 5.40 0.73
N LEU A 76 3.30 4.95 1.15
CA LEU A 76 2.04 5.34 0.52
C LEU A 76 1.75 6.84 0.63
N THR A 77 2.09 7.47 1.76
CA THR A 77 1.90 8.92 1.95
C THR A 77 2.78 9.80 1.06
N LYS A 78 3.77 9.22 0.38
CA LYS A 78 4.56 9.94 -0.64
C LYS A 78 3.74 10.18 -1.91
N PHE A 79 2.73 9.36 -2.19
CA PHE A 79 1.89 9.48 -3.38
C PHE A 79 0.86 10.61 -3.22
N THR A 80 1.25 11.82 -3.62
CA THR A 80 0.44 13.04 -3.42
C THR A 80 -0.88 13.04 -4.19
N ASN A 81 -0.94 12.28 -5.29
CA ASN A 81 -2.13 12.15 -6.14
C ASN A 81 -2.90 10.84 -5.91
N LEU A 82 -2.61 10.10 -4.83
CA LEU A 82 -3.27 8.83 -4.54
C LEU A 82 -4.76 9.05 -4.26
N ALA A 83 -5.60 8.57 -5.17
CA ALA A 83 -7.05 8.67 -5.12
C ALA A 83 -7.71 7.38 -4.62
N SER A 84 -7.06 6.23 -4.76
CA SER A 84 -7.60 4.94 -4.31
C SER A 84 -6.55 4.10 -3.61
N LEU A 85 -6.84 3.67 -2.39
CA LEU A 85 -6.05 2.71 -1.62
C LEU A 85 -6.90 1.47 -1.32
N LYS A 86 -6.44 0.30 -1.79
CA LYS A 86 -7.11 -0.98 -1.58
C LYS A 86 -6.20 -1.91 -0.79
N LEU A 87 -6.69 -2.40 0.33
CA LEU A 87 -6.01 -3.29 1.27
C LEU A 87 -6.87 -4.52 1.61
N PRO A 88 -7.54 -5.18 0.64
CA PRO A 88 -8.39 -6.31 0.97
C PRO A 88 -7.54 -7.52 1.38
N TYR A 89 -8.04 -8.30 2.33
CA TYR A 89 -7.34 -9.48 2.84
C TYR A 89 -5.94 -9.18 3.43
N SER A 90 -5.74 -7.97 3.94
CA SER A 90 -4.49 -7.58 4.62
C SER A 90 -4.48 -7.94 6.11
N ASN A 91 -5.40 -8.78 6.60
CA ASN A 91 -5.47 -9.24 8.01
C ASN A 91 -5.45 -8.11 9.07
N ILE A 92 -6.13 -7.01 8.77
CA ILE A 92 -6.32 -5.91 9.72
C ILE A 92 -7.39 -6.34 10.73
N ASP A 93 -7.02 -6.48 12.01
CA ASP A 93 -7.93 -6.80 13.10
C ASP A 93 -7.90 -5.72 14.19
N VAL A 94 -9.02 -5.00 14.31
CA VAL A 94 -9.23 -3.92 15.30
C VAL A 94 -10.36 -4.24 16.27
N ARG A 95 -10.86 -5.50 16.29
CA ARG A 95 -11.91 -5.92 17.24
C ARG A 95 -11.34 -6.19 18.63
N ARG A 96 -10.07 -6.59 18.70
CA ARG A 96 -9.35 -6.92 19.93
C ARG A 96 -8.14 -6.01 20.09
N LEU A 97 -8.36 -4.69 20.06
CA LEU A 97 -7.30 -3.73 20.27
C LEU A 97 -6.73 -3.92 21.68
N THR A 98 -5.47 -4.34 21.76
CA THR A 98 -4.69 -4.20 22.98
C THR A 98 -4.19 -2.75 23.09
N VAL A 99 -3.77 -2.31 24.28
CA VAL A 99 -3.26 -0.94 24.51
C VAL A 99 -2.14 -0.57 23.51
N GLY A 100 -1.30 -1.53 23.10
CA GLY A 100 -0.27 -1.32 22.07
C GLY A 100 -0.80 -1.19 20.63
N MET A 101 -1.97 -1.77 20.34
CA MET A 101 -2.61 -1.72 19.01
C MET A 101 -3.42 -0.44 18.80
N GLU A 102 -3.95 0.18 19.86
CA GLU A 102 -4.63 1.48 19.77
C GLU A 102 -3.72 2.56 19.17
N GLY A 103 -2.46 2.60 19.61
CA GLY A 103 -1.46 3.50 19.03
C GLY A 103 -1.18 3.22 17.55
N SER A 104 -1.27 1.96 17.11
CA SER A 104 -1.08 1.59 15.71
C SER A 104 -2.27 1.98 14.83
N LEU A 105 -3.49 1.88 15.38
CA LEU A 105 -4.69 2.35 14.70
C LEU A 105 -4.73 3.88 14.61
N GLN A 106 -4.38 4.57 15.70
CA GLN A 106 -4.26 6.03 15.70
C GLN A 106 -3.21 6.48 14.68
N TYR A 107 -2.04 5.83 14.66
CA TYR A 107 -1.00 6.08 13.65
C TYR A 107 -1.53 5.86 12.23
N PHE A 108 -2.25 4.75 12.00
CA PHE A 108 -2.86 4.45 10.71
C PHE A 108 -3.82 5.57 10.26
N ALA A 109 -4.72 6.01 11.15
CA ALA A 109 -5.64 7.12 10.87
C ALA A 109 -4.89 8.43 10.57
N THR A 110 -3.86 8.76 11.36
CA THR A 110 -3.02 9.95 11.14
C THR A 110 -2.24 9.89 9.83
N GLN A 111 -1.79 8.72 9.38
CA GLN A 111 -1.15 8.61 8.06
C GLN A 111 -2.16 8.72 6.92
N LEU A 112 -3.35 8.12 7.06
CA LEU A 112 -4.40 8.26 6.07
C LEU A 112 -4.87 9.71 5.91
N SER A 113 -4.91 10.51 6.97
CA SER A 113 -5.27 11.92 6.87
C SER A 113 -4.28 12.76 6.06
N ARG A 114 -3.07 12.24 5.79
CA ARG A 114 -2.08 12.90 4.92
C ARG A 114 -2.35 12.65 3.44
N LEU A 115 -3.18 11.67 3.09
CA LEU A 115 -3.57 11.36 1.72
C LEU A 115 -4.75 12.26 1.31
N THR A 116 -4.46 13.54 1.06
CA THR A 116 -5.48 14.58 0.82
C THR A 116 -6.34 14.35 -0.42
N CYS A 117 -5.86 13.57 -1.39
CA CYS A 117 -6.59 13.23 -2.61
C CYS A 117 -7.35 11.90 -2.52
N LEU A 118 -7.31 11.19 -1.39
CA LEU A 118 -7.91 9.86 -1.24
C LEU A 118 -9.43 9.93 -1.32
N LYS A 119 -10.01 9.22 -2.29
CA LYS A 119 -11.46 9.13 -2.54
C LYS A 119 -12.01 7.73 -2.30
N GLU A 120 -11.17 6.71 -2.48
CA GLU A 120 -11.52 5.31 -2.20
C GLU A 120 -10.56 4.72 -1.18
N LEU A 121 -11.11 4.17 -0.10
CA LEU A 121 -10.41 3.31 0.84
C LEU A 121 -11.15 1.98 0.94
N ASN A 122 -10.53 0.92 0.45
CA ASN A 122 -11.08 -0.42 0.51
C ASN A 122 -10.32 -1.25 1.56
N LEU A 123 -10.99 -1.59 2.65
CA LEU A 123 -10.48 -2.46 3.72
C LEU A 123 -11.19 -3.82 3.73
N GLY A 124 -11.60 -4.34 2.58
CA GLY A 124 -12.36 -5.58 2.44
C GLY A 124 -11.74 -6.75 3.23
N SER A 125 -12.58 -7.57 3.84
CA SER A 125 -12.15 -8.71 4.67
C SER A 125 -11.29 -8.32 5.88
N SER A 126 -11.30 -7.04 6.29
CA SER A 126 -10.75 -6.60 7.57
C SER A 126 -11.76 -6.80 8.70
N ARG A 127 -11.24 -7.11 9.88
CA ARG A 127 -12.01 -7.31 11.09
C ARG A 127 -12.13 -5.97 11.82
N LEU A 128 -13.05 -5.15 11.34
CA LEU A 128 -13.33 -3.81 11.88
C LEU A 128 -14.14 -3.89 13.19
N SER A 129 -14.13 -2.83 13.99
CA SER A 129 -14.74 -2.78 15.34
C SER A 129 -16.27 -2.84 15.34
N GLY A 130 -16.92 -2.92 14.17
CA GLY A 130 -18.38 -2.92 14.03
C GLY A 130 -19.05 -1.57 14.30
N LYS A 131 -18.27 -0.52 14.58
CA LYS A 131 -18.75 0.86 14.79
C LYS A 131 -18.97 1.64 13.50
N LEU A 132 -18.52 1.11 12.38
CA LEU A 132 -18.77 1.63 11.03
C LEU A 132 -20.06 0.95 10.56
N ARG A 133 -21.19 1.65 10.68
CA ARG A 133 -22.50 1.23 10.16
C ARG A 133 -22.91 2.18 9.05
#